data_AF-A0A091QZF7-F1
#
_entry.id   AF-A0A091QZF7-F1
#
_cell.length_a   1.000
_cell.length_b   1.000
_cell.length_c   1.000
_cell.angle_alpha   90.00
_cell.angle_beta   90.00
_cell.angle_gamma   90.00
#
_symmetry.space_group_name_H-M   'P 1'
#
loop_
_entity.id
_entity.type
_entity.pdbx_description
1 polymer ?
#
loop_
_entity_poly.entity_id
_entity_poly.type
_entity_poly.pdbx_seq_one_letter_code
_entity_poly.pdbx_strand_id
1 'polypeptide(L)'
;MALVKSGWLWRQSSILRRWKRNWFVLYLDGSLVYYHDETQRDMDGRIHIKYSCRDVRIGRECRDVQPPEGRSRDCLLTIVLRDGSKTTLCAESEDDAVAWKMAVLEAKSTPVRLHPLKRGTLSRHGLWADRGGGSSRPPLFCLAAPGVTHVIVREDPYRVSGDQMALGLL
;
A
#
# COMPACT_ATOMS: atom_id res chain seq x y z
N MET A 1 8.82 -4.14 -2.86
CA MET A 1 7.64 -3.64 -2.11
C MET A 1 6.44 -3.95 -2.99
N ALA A 2 5.38 -4.52 -2.43
CA ALA A 2 4.21 -4.88 -3.23
C ALA A 2 3.29 -3.66 -3.38
N LEU A 3 2.81 -3.42 -4.61
CA LEU A 3 1.96 -2.29 -4.97
C LEU A 3 0.50 -2.58 -4.57
N VAL A 4 -0.16 -1.58 -3.98
CA VAL A 4 -1.60 -1.61 -3.65
C VAL A 4 -2.39 -0.87 -4.73
N LYS A 5 -2.01 0.38 -4.98
CA LYS A 5 -2.65 1.24 -5.98
C LYS A 5 -1.65 2.28 -6.48
N SER A 6 -1.70 2.58 -7.76
CA SER A 6 -0.99 3.71 -8.36
C SER A 6 -1.95 4.50 -9.24
N GLY A 7 -1.62 5.76 -9.50
CA GLY A 7 -2.42 6.61 -10.35
C GLY A 7 -2.07 8.09 -10.24
N TRP A 8 -2.58 8.86 -11.19
CA TRP A 8 -2.47 10.31 -11.18
C TRP A 8 -3.42 10.91 -10.16
N LEU A 9 -2.90 11.82 -9.33
CA LEU A 9 -3.73 12.67 -8.48
C LEU A 9 -3.23 14.11 -8.58
N TRP A 10 -4.16 15.05 -8.44
CA TRP A 10 -3.80 16.42 -8.17
C TRP A 10 -3.46 16.57 -6.70
N ARG A 11 -2.34 17.22 -6.42
CA ARG A 11 -1.89 17.54 -5.06
C ARG A 11 -1.85 19.04 -4.89
N GLN A 12 -2.42 19.52 -3.81
CA GLN A 12 -2.30 20.93 -3.43
C GLN A 12 -0.98 21.14 -2.66
N SER A 13 -0.18 22.11 -3.12
CA SER A 13 1.03 22.54 -2.40
C SER A 13 0.66 23.18 -1.05
N SER A 14 1.49 22.94 -0.03
CA SER A 14 1.26 23.46 1.32
C SER A 14 1.46 24.96 1.45
N ILE A 15 2.40 25.54 0.67
CA ILE A 15 2.77 26.96 0.75
C ILE A 15 1.90 27.79 -0.21
N LEU A 16 1.94 27.48 -1.50
CA LEU A 16 1.29 28.30 -2.54
C LEU A 16 -0.16 27.92 -2.82
N ARG A 17 -0.66 26.84 -2.21
CA ARG A 17 -2.02 26.27 -2.42
C ARG A 17 -2.37 26.02 -3.90
N ARG A 18 -1.36 25.85 -4.75
CA ARG A 18 -1.50 25.48 -6.17
C ARG A 18 -1.64 23.98 -6.32
N TRP A 19 -2.46 23.56 -7.27
CA TRP A 19 -2.65 22.18 -7.66
C TRP A 19 -1.57 21.75 -8.68
N LYS A 20 -0.87 20.65 -8.41
CA LYS A 20 0.09 20.01 -9.32
C LYS A 20 -0.34 18.56 -9.53
N ARG A 21 -0.28 18.06 -10.77
CA ARG A 21 -0.50 16.64 -11.04
C ARG A 21 0.76 15.87 -10.66
N ASN A 22 0.59 14.80 -9.90
CA ASN A 22 1.68 13.93 -9.45
C ASN A 22 1.24 12.47 -9.62
N TRP A 23 2.20 11.59 -9.91
CA TRP A 23 1.97 10.14 -9.92
C TRP A 23 2.12 9.59 -8.52
N PHE A 24 1.07 8.99 -7.97
CA PHE A 24 1.09 8.40 -6.64
C PHE A 24 1.22 6.89 -6.72
N VAL A 25 1.96 6.32 -5.78
CA VAL A 25 2.12 4.88 -5.59
C VAL A 25 1.96 4.56 -4.11
N LEU A 26 0.95 3.77 -3.78
CA LEU A 26 0.72 3.21 -2.46
C LEU A 26 1.25 1.78 -2.41
N TYR A 27 2.10 1.52 -1.43
CA TYR A 27 2.68 0.21 -1.18
C TYR A 27 2.04 -0.48 0.03
N LEU A 28 2.09 -1.82 0.04
CA LEU A 28 1.51 -2.68 1.09
C LEU A 28 2.15 -2.48 2.47
N ASP A 29 3.36 -1.92 2.53
CA ASP A 29 4.02 -1.56 3.80
C ASP A 29 3.42 -0.28 4.44
N GLY A 30 2.49 0.37 3.74
CA GLY A 30 1.88 1.63 4.16
C GLY A 30 2.67 2.87 3.73
N SER A 31 3.57 2.74 2.76
CA SER A 31 4.25 3.89 2.17
C SER A 31 3.45 4.44 0.98
N LEU A 32 3.04 5.70 1.05
CA LEU A 32 2.47 6.45 -0.06
C LEU A 32 3.54 7.38 -0.61
N VAL A 33 4.08 7.07 -1.79
CA VAL A 33 5.12 7.85 -2.46
C VAL A 33 4.49 8.59 -3.63
N TYR A 34 4.96 9.79 -3.92
CA TYR A 34 4.54 10.53 -5.11
C TYR A 34 5.73 11.10 -5.87
N TYR A 35 5.61 11.06 -7.18
CA TYR A 35 6.65 11.39 -8.15
C TYR A 35 6.20 12.51 -9.05
N HIS A 36 7.15 13.13 -9.76
CA HIS A 36 6.81 14.09 -10.79
C HIS A 36 5.95 13.45 -11.89
N ASP A 37 6.32 12.24 -12.31
CA ASP A 37 5.67 11.48 -13.38
C ASP A 37 5.64 9.96 -13.11
N GLU A 38 5.06 9.22 -14.05
CA GLU A 38 4.93 7.76 -13.98
C GLU A 38 6.25 6.99 -14.13
N THR A 39 7.34 7.66 -14.54
CA THR A 39 8.66 7.03 -14.68
C THR A 39 9.29 6.70 -13.32
N GLN A 40 8.75 7.30 -12.24
CA GLN A 40 9.20 7.12 -10.86
C GLN A 40 10.68 7.45 -10.63
N ARG A 41 11.29 8.26 -11.51
CA ARG A 41 12.69 8.70 -11.40
C ARG A 41 12.87 9.79 -10.35
N ASP A 42 11.98 10.79 -10.40
CA ASP A 42 12.04 11.97 -9.54
C ASP A 42 10.97 11.90 -8.44
N MET A 43 11.38 11.47 -7.25
CA MET A 43 10.52 11.40 -6.07
C MET A 43 10.31 12.80 -5.48
N ASP A 44 9.06 13.29 -5.53
CA ASP A 44 8.67 14.57 -4.92
C ASP A 44 8.45 14.43 -3.40
N GLY A 45 8.08 13.24 -2.91
CA GLY A 45 7.98 12.97 -1.48
C GLY A 45 7.32 11.65 -1.10
N ARG A 46 7.29 11.38 0.22
CA ARG A 46 6.78 10.14 0.81
C ARG A 46 6.01 10.40 2.09
N ILE A 47 4.89 9.70 2.26
CA ILE A 47 4.04 9.72 3.45
C ILE A 47 3.94 8.29 3.99
N HIS A 48 4.30 8.11 5.26
CA HIS A 48 4.18 6.82 5.95
C HIS A 48 2.76 6.66 6.51
N ILE A 49 1.79 6.27 5.67
CA ILE A 49 0.38 6.12 6.02
C ILE A 49 0.18 5.28 7.28
N LYS A 50 0.87 4.13 7.38
CA LYS A 50 0.75 3.20 8.50
C LYS A 50 0.91 3.85 9.87
N TYR A 51 1.86 4.77 10.00
CA TYR A 51 2.20 5.41 11.26
C TYR A 51 1.63 6.83 11.36
N SER A 52 1.74 7.60 10.28
CA SER A 52 1.45 9.02 10.26
C SER A 52 -0.02 9.33 9.96
N CYS A 53 -0.77 8.47 9.29
CA CYS A 53 -2.17 8.75 8.97
C CYS A 53 -3.04 8.70 10.23
N ARG A 54 -3.69 9.82 10.54
CA ARG A 54 -4.71 9.90 11.58
C ARG A 54 -6.08 9.58 11.00
N ASP A 55 -6.44 10.29 9.93
CA ASP A 55 -7.77 10.31 9.34
C ASP A 55 -7.70 10.58 7.83
N VAL A 56 -8.72 10.15 7.08
CA VAL A 56 -8.83 10.35 5.64
C VAL A 56 -10.22 10.86 5.30
N ARG A 57 -10.28 12.09 4.79
CA ARG A 57 -11.52 12.82 4.48
C ARG A 57 -11.75 12.88 2.98
N ILE A 58 -13.00 12.83 2.55
CA ILE A 58 -13.36 12.96 1.12
C ILE A 58 -14.47 13.98 0.88
N GLY A 59 -14.52 14.49 -0.33
CA GLY A 59 -15.60 15.33 -0.81
C GLY A 59 -15.87 16.55 0.07
N ARG A 60 -17.10 16.66 0.55
CA ARG A 60 -17.54 17.79 1.39
C ARG A 60 -16.84 17.86 2.75
N GLU A 61 -16.30 16.74 3.25
CA GLU A 61 -15.52 16.67 4.50
C GLU A 61 -14.23 17.51 4.43
N CYS A 62 -13.70 17.77 3.22
CA CYS A 62 -12.52 18.59 2.95
C CYS A 62 -12.83 20.10 3.07
N ARG A 63 -13.12 20.59 4.28
CA ARG A 63 -13.41 22.01 4.55
C ARG A 63 -12.26 22.94 4.09
N ASP A 64 -12.64 24.14 3.61
CA ASP A 64 -11.72 25.24 3.26
C ASP A 64 -10.72 24.96 2.13
N VAL A 65 -11.06 24.01 1.26
CA VAL A 65 -10.32 23.67 0.04
C VAL A 65 -11.22 23.91 -1.17
N GLN A 66 -10.70 24.64 -2.15
CA GLN A 66 -11.32 24.75 -3.46
C GLN A 66 -10.73 23.68 -4.40
N PRO A 67 -11.57 22.88 -5.08
CA PRO A 67 -11.08 21.91 -6.05
C PRO A 67 -10.39 22.62 -7.22
N PRO A 68 -9.52 21.91 -7.96
CA PRO A 68 -8.94 22.44 -9.18
C PRO A 68 -10.03 22.80 -10.21
N GLU A 69 -9.72 23.73 -11.13
CA GLU A 69 -10.67 24.25 -12.12
C GLU A 69 -11.37 23.12 -12.88
N GLY A 70 -12.71 23.20 -12.93
CA GLY A 70 -13.54 22.19 -13.62
C GLY A 70 -13.75 20.87 -12.87
N ARG A 71 -13.28 20.72 -11.62
CA ARG A 71 -13.51 19.51 -10.81
C ARG A 71 -14.56 19.73 -9.73
N SER A 72 -15.34 18.69 -9.44
CA SER A 72 -16.26 18.69 -8.32
C SER A 72 -15.50 18.66 -7.00
N ARG A 73 -16.12 19.23 -5.97
CA ARG A 73 -15.66 19.10 -4.58
C ARG A 73 -15.67 17.65 -4.13
N ASP A 74 -16.53 16.80 -4.69
CA ASP A 74 -16.66 15.38 -4.34
C ASP A 74 -15.43 14.54 -4.77
N CYS A 75 -14.63 15.04 -5.73
CA CYS A 75 -13.35 14.44 -6.13
C CYS A 75 -12.22 14.70 -5.11
N LEU A 76 -12.45 15.52 -4.08
CA LEU A 76 -11.42 15.85 -3.09
C LEU A 76 -11.15 14.70 -2.13
N LEU A 77 -9.89 14.58 -1.73
CA LEU A 77 -9.40 13.67 -0.71
C LEU A 77 -8.42 14.45 0.18
N THR A 78 -8.44 14.26 1.48
CA THR A 78 -7.45 14.85 2.39
C THR A 78 -6.97 13.82 3.39
N ILE A 79 -5.67 13.57 3.36
CA ILE A 79 -4.98 12.73 4.32
C ILE A 79 -4.54 13.63 5.47
N VAL A 80 -5.08 13.39 6.66
CA VAL A 80 -4.72 14.12 7.88
C VAL A 80 -3.67 13.32 8.63
N LEU A 81 -2.53 13.95 8.89
CA LEU A 81 -1.42 13.33 9.57
C LEU A 81 -1.46 13.61 11.09
N ARG A 82 -0.77 12.76 11.86
CA ARG A 82 -0.74 12.85 13.33
C ARG A 82 -0.02 14.09 13.85
N ASP A 83 0.92 14.61 13.07
CA ASP A 83 1.63 15.88 13.35
C ASP A 83 0.76 17.13 13.10
N GLY A 84 -0.49 16.95 12.68
CA GLY A 84 -1.43 18.03 12.37
C GLY A 84 -1.33 18.55 10.94
N SER A 85 -0.32 18.13 10.18
CA SER A 85 -0.22 18.44 8.76
C SER A 85 -1.29 17.68 7.96
N LYS A 86 -1.61 18.19 6.76
CA LYS A 86 -2.60 17.58 5.88
C LYS A 86 -2.13 17.62 4.43
N THR A 87 -2.35 16.53 3.72
CA THR A 87 -2.12 16.43 2.29
C THR A 87 -3.46 16.43 1.58
N THR A 88 -3.78 17.54 0.91
CA THR A 88 -5.00 17.67 0.12
C THR A 88 -4.73 17.22 -1.31
N LEU A 89 -5.58 16.32 -1.78
CA LEU A 89 -5.55 15.66 -3.07
C LEU A 89 -6.89 15.84 -3.79
N CYS A 90 -6.90 15.70 -5.11
CA CYS A 90 -8.10 15.61 -5.93
C CYS A 90 -7.92 14.48 -6.94
N ALA A 91 -8.86 13.54 -6.93
CA ALA A 91 -8.93 12.43 -7.88
C ALA A 91 -9.63 12.84 -9.18
N GLU A 92 -9.65 11.94 -10.15
CA GLU A 92 -10.32 12.19 -11.43
C GLU A 92 -11.84 12.09 -11.32
N SER A 93 -12.35 11.28 -10.41
CA SER A 93 -13.78 11.13 -10.10
C SER A 93 -14.01 10.97 -8.60
N GLU A 94 -15.26 11.09 -8.17
CA GLU A 94 -15.67 10.76 -6.80
C GLU A 94 -15.36 9.29 -6.46
N ASP A 95 -15.66 8.36 -7.37
CA ASP A 95 -15.37 6.94 -7.19
C ASP A 95 -13.88 6.67 -6.99
N ASP A 96 -13.01 7.35 -7.75
CA ASP A 96 -11.57 7.21 -7.57
C ASP A 96 -11.10 7.81 -6.23
N ALA A 97 -11.69 8.93 -5.79
CA ALA A 97 -11.42 9.48 -4.45
C ALA A 97 -11.80 8.48 -3.34
N VAL A 98 -12.94 7.81 -3.47
CA VAL A 98 -13.38 6.74 -2.57
C VAL A 98 -12.41 5.56 -2.62
N ALA A 99 -12.01 5.12 -3.80
CA ALA A 99 -11.05 4.02 -3.98
C ALA A 99 -9.70 4.33 -3.31
N TRP A 100 -9.20 5.56 -3.46
CA TRP A 100 -8.00 6.01 -2.77
C TRP A 100 -8.18 6.06 -1.25
N LYS A 101 -9.31 6.54 -0.74
CA LYS A 101 -9.62 6.52 0.71
C LYS A 101 -9.58 5.09 1.26
N MET A 102 -10.25 4.16 0.58
CA MET A 102 -10.27 2.76 0.98
C MET A 102 -8.87 2.15 0.99
N ALA A 103 -8.10 2.33 -0.08
CA ALA A 103 -6.74 1.80 -0.17
C ALA A 103 -5.82 2.35 0.93
N VAL A 104 -5.90 3.66 1.22
CA VAL A 104 -5.11 4.29 2.29
C VAL A 104 -5.51 3.76 3.67
N LEU A 105 -6.81 3.60 3.94
CA LEU A 105 -7.29 3.04 5.21
C LEU A 105 -6.93 1.57 5.37
N GLU A 106 -6.99 0.80 4.29
CA GLU A 106 -6.54 -0.59 4.27
C GLU A 106 -5.05 -0.67 4.61
N ALA A 107 -4.20 0.06 3.88
CA ALA A 107 -2.76 0.09 4.11
C ALA A 107 -2.38 0.58 5.53
N LYS A 108 -3.21 1.43 6.14
CA LYS A 108 -3.06 1.82 7.55
C LYS A 108 -3.32 0.65 8.50
N SER A 109 -4.33 -0.17 8.19
CA SER A 109 -4.77 -1.30 9.02
C SER A 109 -4.01 -2.60 8.77
N THR A 110 -3.29 -2.73 7.65
CA THR A 110 -2.60 -3.97 7.26
C THR A 110 -1.57 -4.38 8.32
N PRO A 111 -1.80 -5.48 9.05
CA PRO A 111 -0.76 -6.05 9.91
C PRO A 111 0.37 -6.53 9.00
N VAL A 112 1.63 -6.23 9.34
CA VAL A 112 2.76 -6.83 8.61
C VAL A 112 2.70 -8.33 8.91
N ARG A 113 2.04 -9.11 8.06
CA ARG A 113 2.12 -10.57 8.11
C ARG A 113 3.50 -10.93 7.58
N LEU A 114 4.50 -10.85 8.45
CA LEU A 114 5.72 -11.60 8.26
C LEU A 114 5.29 -13.06 8.28
N HIS A 115 5.15 -13.67 7.10
CA HIS A 115 5.20 -15.13 7.06
C HIS A 115 6.60 -15.48 7.58
N PRO A 116 6.72 -16.22 8.69
CA PRO A 116 8.00 -16.79 9.05
C PRO A 116 8.43 -17.61 7.84
N LEU A 117 9.58 -17.27 7.25
CA LEU A 117 10.25 -18.14 6.30
C LEU A 117 10.26 -19.52 6.96
N LYS A 118 9.56 -20.50 6.36
CA LYS A 118 9.61 -21.88 6.85
C LYS A 118 11.08 -22.24 6.89
N ARG A 119 11.65 -22.22 8.10
CA ARG A 119 13.00 -22.68 8.37
C ARG A 119 13.00 -24.12 7.90
N GLY A 120 13.65 -24.37 6.76
CA GLY A 120 13.80 -25.69 6.19
C GLY A 120 14.31 -26.59 7.29
N THR A 121 13.42 -27.43 7.82
CA THR A 121 13.81 -28.46 8.77
C THR A 121 14.48 -29.50 7.91
N LEU A 122 15.82 -29.50 7.95
CA LEU A 122 16.64 -30.53 7.36
C LEU A 122 16.04 -31.88 7.80
N SER A 123 15.55 -32.62 6.81
CA SER A 123 14.98 -33.95 6.98
C SER A 123 16.07 -34.84 7.56
N ARG A 124 16.03 -35.09 8.87
CA ARG A 124 16.86 -36.14 9.48
C ARG A 124 16.01 -37.39 9.53
N HIS A 125 16.25 -38.27 8.56
CA HIS A 125 15.80 -39.65 8.54
C HIS A 125 15.95 -40.25 9.95
N GLY A 126 14.82 -40.58 10.55
CA GLY A 126 14.71 -41.39 11.76
C GLY A 126 13.66 -42.44 11.47
N LEU A 127 14.11 -43.56 10.90
CA LEU A 127 13.38 -44.82 11.02
C LEU A 127 13.13 -45.04 12.52
N TRP A 128 11.90 -45.40 12.88
CA TRP A 128 11.55 -46.64 13.58
C TRP A 128 10.03 -46.72 13.68
N ALA A 129 9.49 -47.79 13.11
CA ALA A 129 8.17 -48.29 13.39
C ALA A 129 8.21 -49.01 14.74
N ASP A 130 7.19 -48.84 15.59
CA ASP A 130 6.29 -49.93 15.99
C ASP A 130 5.11 -49.36 16.82
N ARG A 131 4.19 -50.25 17.19
CA ARG A 131 2.74 -50.13 17.34
C ARG A 131 2.28 -49.51 18.65
N GLY A 132 1.04 -49.01 18.63
CA GLY A 132 0.23 -48.84 19.85
C GLY A 132 -1.08 -48.13 19.56
N GLY A 133 -2.19 -48.86 19.58
CA GLY A 133 -3.51 -48.37 19.19
C GLY A 133 -4.07 -47.27 20.12
N GLY A 134 -4.86 -46.38 19.52
CA GLY A 134 -5.66 -45.38 20.22
C GLY A 134 -6.65 -44.74 19.24
N SER A 135 -7.93 -45.07 19.40
CA SER A 135 -9.04 -44.47 18.67
C SER A 135 -9.00 -42.94 18.76
N SER A 136 -8.95 -42.24 17.63
CA SER A 136 -9.26 -40.81 17.55
C SER A 136 -9.76 -40.49 16.16
N ARG A 137 -11.07 -40.19 16.10
CA ARG A 137 -11.74 -39.56 14.95
C ARG A 137 -10.94 -38.33 14.50
N PRO A 138 -10.84 -38.05 13.19
CA PRO A 138 -10.34 -36.76 12.74
C PRO A 138 -11.39 -35.69 13.09
N PRO A 139 -11.02 -34.53 13.69
CA PRO A 139 -11.92 -33.40 13.68
C PRO A 139 -11.96 -32.83 12.25
N LEU A 140 -13.11 -33.03 11.64
CA LEU A 140 -13.63 -32.25 10.53
C LEU A 140 -13.77 -30.78 10.95
N PHE A 141 -13.26 -29.90 10.09
CA PHE A 141 -13.47 -28.44 9.99
C PHE A 141 -12.85 -27.52 11.05
N CYS A 142 -12.01 -26.59 10.57
CA CYS A 142 -12.35 -25.17 10.55
C CYS A 142 -12.00 -24.65 9.14
N LEU A 143 -12.96 -24.71 8.22
CA LEU A 143 -13.67 -23.53 7.72
C LEU A 143 -12.74 -22.56 6.99
N ALA A 144 -12.75 -22.68 5.66
CA ALA A 144 -12.52 -21.54 4.79
C ALA A 144 -13.40 -20.38 5.27
N ALA A 145 -12.77 -19.33 5.79
CA ALA A 145 -13.48 -18.10 6.10
C ALA A 145 -13.90 -17.45 4.77
N PRO A 146 -15.19 -17.14 4.56
CA PRO A 146 -15.59 -16.32 3.42
C PRO A 146 -15.04 -14.90 3.65
N GLY A 147 -14.25 -14.39 2.71
CA GLY A 147 -13.72 -13.01 2.76
C GLY A 147 -12.22 -12.84 2.60
N VAL A 148 -11.46 -13.90 2.28
CA VAL A 148 -10.03 -13.74 1.92
C VAL A 148 -9.93 -13.26 0.47
N THR A 149 -9.85 -11.95 0.29
CA THR A 149 -9.48 -11.34 -0.99
C THR A 149 -8.01 -11.68 -1.25
N HIS A 150 -7.76 -12.63 -2.14
CA HIS A 150 -6.41 -12.92 -2.62
C HIS A 150 -5.97 -11.81 -3.58
N VAL A 151 -5.12 -10.90 -3.11
CA VAL A 151 -4.47 -9.91 -3.99
C VAL A 151 -3.24 -10.57 -4.61
N ILE A 152 -3.34 -10.88 -5.90
CA ILE A 152 -2.21 -11.37 -6.71
C ILE A 152 -1.31 -10.16 -7.02
N VAL A 153 -0.15 -10.11 -6.39
CA VAL A 153 0.87 -9.09 -6.69
C VAL A 153 1.57 -9.51 -7.99
N ARG A 154 1.29 -8.82 -9.09
CA ARG A 154 2.15 -8.89 -10.29
C ARG A 154 3.37 -8.02 -10.02
N GLU A 155 4.56 -8.63 -10.09
CA GLU A 155 5.80 -7.87 -10.10
C GLU A 155 5.90 -7.06 -11.39
N ASP A 156 6.28 -5.79 -11.25
CA ASP A 156 6.51 -4.86 -12.34
C ASP A 156 7.83 -5.24 -13.05
N PRO A 157 7.83 -5.54 -14.36
CA PRO A 157 9.02 -6.00 -15.08
C PRO A 157 10.12 -4.93 -15.23
N TYR A 158 9.91 -3.69 -14.75
CA TYR A 158 10.87 -2.61 -14.88
C TYR A 158 11.77 -2.37 -13.66
N ARG A 159 11.80 -3.28 -12.68
CA ARG A 159 12.84 -3.26 -11.64
C ARG A 159 14.19 -3.70 -12.23
N VAL A 160 14.88 -2.78 -12.89
CA VAL A 160 16.32 -2.89 -13.14
C VAL A 160 16.99 -2.93 -11.77
N SER A 161 17.47 -4.12 -11.42
CA SER A 161 18.32 -4.39 -10.26
C SER A 161 19.66 -3.67 -10.46
N GLY A 162 19.70 -2.38 -10.13
CA GLY A 162 20.94 -1.64 -9.99
C GLY A 162 21.55 -1.94 -8.63
N ASP A 163 22.30 -3.05 -8.55
CA ASP A 163 23.50 -3.14 -7.70
C ASP A 163 24.24 -4.47 -7.92
N GLN A 164 25.58 -4.35 -7.95
CA GLN A 164 26.65 -5.36 -8.18
C GLN A 164 27.04 -5.56 -9.66
N MET A 165 28.27 -5.32 -10.12
CA MET A 165 29.59 -5.41 -9.45
C MET A 165 30.59 -4.39 -9.97
N ALA A 166 31.34 -3.77 -9.06
CA ALA A 166 32.67 -3.25 -9.33
C ALA A 166 33.69 -4.39 -9.14
N LEU A 167 34.48 -4.70 -10.17
CA LEU A 167 35.76 -5.46 -10.22
C LEU A 167 36.16 -5.43 -11.71
N GLY A 168 37.34 -5.08 -12.21
CA GLY A 168 38.66 -4.79 -11.67
C GLY A 168 39.55 -4.25 -12.81
N LEU A 169 40.78 -3.91 -12.45
CA LEU A 169 41.83 -3.27 -13.25
C LEU A 169 42.25 -4.03 -14.52
N LEU A 170 42.50 -3.30 -15.62
CA LEU A 170 43.81 -3.08 -16.29
C LEU A 170 43.61 -2.43 -17.67
#